data_AF-F4WA75-F1
#
_entry.id   AF-F4WA75-F1
#
_cell.length_a   1.000
_cell.length_b   1.000
_cell.length_c   1.000
_cell.angle_alpha   90.00
_cell.angle_beta   90.00
_cell.angle_gamma   90.00
#
_symmetry.space_group_name_H-M   'P 1'
#
loop_
_entity.id
_entity.type
_entity.pdbx_description
1 polymer ?
#
loop_
_entity_poly.entity_id
_entity_poly.type
_entity_poly.pdbx_seq_one_letter_code
_entity_poly.pdbx_strand_id
1 'polypeptide(L)'
;MTVHVKQDFGRGRNFNMEQRAVIKFNAKLGKSASETFRSMQQVYGSQCLGRTAVFEWHKRFLQGRETLEDDKKLGRPILVRTPEMIKKVRDFAVNLLHRSECF
;
A
#
# COMPACT_ATOMS: atom_id res chain seq x y z
N MET A 1 20.43 4.71 31.78
CA MET A 1 20.11 5.94 31.02
C MET A 1 19.57 5.53 29.66
N THR A 2 18.26 5.43 29.49
CA THR A 2 17.65 5.10 28.20
C THR A 2 17.72 6.35 27.34
N VAL A 3 18.67 6.40 26.40
CA VAL A 3 18.79 7.49 25.44
C VAL A 3 17.53 7.52 24.58
N HIS A 4 16.59 8.39 24.94
CA HIS A 4 15.48 8.74 24.07
C HIS A 4 16.04 9.65 22.99
N VAL A 5 16.58 9.04 21.93
CA VAL A 5 16.91 9.74 20.70
C VAL A 5 15.59 10.24 20.13
N LYS A 6 15.27 11.52 20.36
CA LYS A 6 14.20 12.20 19.62
C LYS A 6 14.70 12.41 18.20
N GLN A 7 14.49 11.42 17.35
CA GLN A 7 14.69 11.53 15.93
C GLN A 7 13.42 12.14 15.33
N ASP A 8 13.40 13.47 15.22
CA ASP A 8 12.38 14.22 14.50
C ASP A 8 12.55 13.99 13.00
N PHE A 9 12.03 12.87 12.50
CA PHE A 9 11.90 12.62 11.06
C PHE A 9 10.45 12.84 10.63
N GLY A 10 10.21 13.86 9.81
CA GLY A 10 8.95 13.98 9.07
C GLY A 10 8.66 12.70 8.27
N ARG A 11 7.38 12.31 8.18
CA ARG A 11 6.89 11.05 7.60
C ARG A 11 7.16 10.93 6.09
N GLY A 12 8.42 10.78 5.70
CA GLY A 12 8.88 10.59 4.33
C GLY A 12 8.91 9.11 3.91
N ARG A 13 8.96 8.85 2.59
CA ARG A 13 9.05 7.48 2.04
C ARG A 13 10.22 6.67 2.61
N ASN A 14 11.35 7.32 2.89
CA ASN A 14 12.55 6.69 3.42
C ASN A 14 12.34 6.11 4.83
N PHE A 15 11.56 6.79 5.68
CA PHE A 15 11.28 6.35 7.04
C PHE A 15 10.40 5.07 7.06
N ASN A 16 9.50 4.92 6.10
CA ASN A 16 8.74 3.67 5.94
C ASN A 16 9.63 2.51 5.47
N MET A 17 10.63 2.77 4.62
CA MET A 17 11.55 1.72 4.14
C MET A 17 12.44 1.21 5.28
N GLU A 18 12.94 2.09 6.14
CA GLU A 18 13.73 1.72 7.33
C GLU A 18 12.93 0.78 8.25
N GLN A 19 11.70 1.18 8.60
CA GLN A 19 10.84 0.34 9.44
C GLN A 19 10.52 -1.01 8.78
N ARG A 20 10.34 -1.06 7.44
CA ARG A 20 10.16 -2.32 6.70
C ARG A 20 11.40 -3.21 6.73
N ALA A 21 12.60 -2.63 6.70
CA ALA A 21 13.83 -3.40 6.87
C ALA A 21 13.89 -4.08 8.24
N VAL A 22 13.47 -3.38 9.30
CA VAL A 22 13.36 -3.95 10.66
C VAL A 22 12.32 -5.07 10.72
N ILE A 23 11.18 -4.93 10.04
CA ILE A 23 10.18 -6.00 9.95
C ILE A 23 10.78 -7.23 9.25
N LYS A 24 11.47 -7.03 8.12
CA LYS A 24 12.14 -8.11 7.36
C LYS A 24 13.17 -8.85 8.21
N PHE A 25 14.00 -8.11 8.93
CA PHE A 25 15.01 -8.67 9.83
C PHE A 25 14.37 -9.53 10.92
N ASN A 26 13.34 -9.02 11.60
CA ASN A 26 12.65 -9.78 12.66
C ASN A 26 11.89 -11.00 12.12
N ALA A 27 11.34 -10.93 10.91
CA ALA A 27 10.74 -12.09 10.24
C ALA A 27 11.79 -13.18 9.94
N LYS A 28 12.99 -12.80 9.47
CA LYS A 28 14.10 -13.75 9.25
C LYS A 28 14.66 -14.33 10.56
N LEU A 29 14.59 -13.57 11.66
CA LEU A 29 14.91 -14.07 13.01
C LEU A 29 13.83 -15.01 13.59
N GLY A 30 12.71 -15.23 12.90
CA GLY A 30 11.63 -16.10 13.37
C GLY A 30 10.74 -15.48 14.46
N LYS A 31 10.82 -14.16 14.70
CA LYS A 31 9.91 -13.49 15.63
C LYS A 31 8.51 -13.39 15.04
N SER A 32 7.50 -13.45 15.90
CA SER A 32 6.11 -13.21 15.48
C SER A 32 5.88 -11.75 15.09
N ALA A 33 4.85 -11.50 14.27
CA ALA A 33 4.42 -10.15 13.93
C ALA A 33 4.03 -9.32 15.17
N SER A 34 3.45 -9.97 16.19
CA SER A 34 3.06 -9.34 17.46
C SER A 34 4.26 -8.90 18.30
N GLU A 35 5.33 -9.68 18.34
CA GLU A 35 6.58 -9.30 19.02
C GLU A 35 7.29 -8.18 18.26
N THR A 36 7.35 -8.31 16.93
CA THR A 36 7.92 -7.29 16.05
C THR A 36 7.23 -5.94 16.25
N PHE A 37 5.89 -5.92 16.26
CA PHE A 37 5.12 -4.70 16.49
C PHE A 37 5.40 -4.08 17.86
N ARG A 38 5.47 -4.88 18.94
CA ARG A 38 5.80 -4.39 20.29
C ARG A 38 7.19 -3.75 20.34
N SER A 39 8.20 -4.40 19.78
CA SER A 39 9.56 -3.84 19.70
C SER A 39 9.60 -2.57 18.85
N MET A 40 8.89 -2.54 17.72
CA MET A 40 8.81 -1.34 16.88
C MET A 40 8.12 -0.18 17.59
N GLN A 41 7.04 -0.41 18.34
CA GLN A 41 6.39 0.64 19.14
C GLN A 41 7.33 1.23 20.19
N GLN A 42 8.17 0.40 20.83
CA GLN A 42 9.14 0.86 21.82
C GLN A 42 10.23 1.76 21.20
N VAL A 43 10.64 1.48 19.96
CA VAL A 43 11.70 2.22 19.26
C VAL A 43 11.16 3.46 18.55
N TYR A 44 10.09 3.32 17.77
CA TYR A 44 9.57 4.37 16.89
C TYR A 44 8.42 5.19 17.52
N GLY A 45 7.84 4.73 18.63
CA GLY A 45 6.76 5.44 19.33
C GLY A 45 5.58 5.79 18.43
N SER A 46 5.20 7.07 18.40
CA SER A 46 4.09 7.59 17.60
C SER A 46 4.33 7.55 16.08
N GLN A 47 5.59 7.39 15.67
CA GLN A 47 5.99 7.29 14.26
C GLN A 47 6.01 5.84 13.77
N CYS A 48 5.74 4.85 14.64
CA CYS A 48 5.68 3.45 14.27
C CYS A 48 4.64 3.20 13.16
N LEU A 49 4.97 2.33 12.21
CA LEU A 49 4.00 1.78 11.27
C LEU A 49 2.82 1.18 12.04
N GLY A 50 1.61 1.41 11.51
CA GLY A 50 0.39 0.87 12.10
C GLY A 50 0.42 -0.65 12.15
N ARG A 51 -0.27 -1.23 13.14
CA ARG A 51 -0.32 -2.68 13.37
C ARG A 51 -0.60 -3.48 12.11
N THR A 52 -1.61 -3.08 11.33
CA THR A 52 -2.00 -3.75 10.09
C THR A 52 -0.85 -3.78 9.08
N ALA A 53 -0.17 -2.65 8.87
CA ALA A 53 0.97 -2.58 7.95
C ALA A 53 2.13 -3.47 8.42
N VAL A 54 2.44 -3.50 9.71
CA VAL A 54 3.49 -4.39 10.25
C VAL A 54 3.16 -5.85 9.99
N PHE A 55 1.92 -6.26 10.21
CA PHE A 55 1.48 -7.64 10.00
C PHE A 55 1.47 -8.04 8.52
N GLU A 56 1.01 -7.15 7.64
CA GLU A 56 1.04 -7.38 6.19
C GLU A 56 2.47 -7.53 5.67
N TRP A 57 3.38 -6.63 6.05
CA TRP A 57 4.77 -6.71 5.65
C TRP A 57 5.46 -7.96 6.20
N HIS A 58 5.21 -8.29 7.47
CA HIS A 58 5.75 -9.50 8.09
C HIS A 58 5.31 -10.76 7.33
N LYS A 59 4.01 -10.89 7.03
CA LYS A 59 3.48 -11.98 6.21
C LYS A 59 4.14 -12.04 4.83
N ARG A 60 4.27 -10.90 4.14
CA ARG A 60 4.90 -10.82 2.81
C ARG A 60 6.36 -11.30 2.85
N PHE A 61 7.12 -10.94 3.88
CA PHE A 61 8.50 -11.39 4.03
C PHE A 61 8.61 -12.89 4.33
N LEU A 62 7.70 -13.45 5.14
CA LEU A 62 7.62 -14.90 5.33
C LEU A 62 7.26 -15.65 4.04
N GLN A 63 6.50 -15.01 3.15
CA GLN A 63 6.16 -15.55 1.82
C GLN A 63 7.29 -15.38 0.78
N GLY A 64 8.48 -14.96 1.19
CA GLY A 64 9.66 -14.89 0.32
C GLY A 64 9.84 -13.57 -0.42
N ARG A 65 9.07 -12.52 -0.10
CA ARG A 65 9.33 -11.17 -0.64
C ARG A 65 10.69 -10.66 -0.16
N GLU A 66 11.49 -10.09 -1.05
CA GLU A 66 12.80 -9.51 -0.69
C GLU A 66 12.85 -7.97 -0.77
N THR A 67 11.97 -7.33 -1.55
CA THR A 67 11.95 -5.87 -1.73
C THR A 67 11.27 -5.14 -0.57
N LEU A 68 11.75 -3.94 -0.25
CA LEU A 68 11.13 -3.03 0.74
C LEU A 68 10.13 -2.05 0.11
N GLU A 69 10.15 -1.96 -1.22
CA GLU A 69 9.30 -1.06 -2.00
C GLU A 69 7.87 -1.60 -2.10
N ASP A 70 6.92 -0.67 -2.14
CA ASP A 70 5.54 -1.00 -2.47
C ASP A 70 5.46 -1.67 -3.84
N ASP A 71 4.46 -2.52 -4.01
CA ASP A 71 4.12 -3.02 -5.34
C ASP A 71 3.85 -1.82 -6.25
N LYS A 72 4.29 -1.91 -7.52
CA LYS A 72 3.91 -0.93 -8.53
C LYS A 72 2.38 -0.87 -8.52
N LYS A 73 1.84 0.23 -8.00
CA LYS A 73 0.40 0.48 -8.08
C LYS A 73 0.12 0.56 -9.57
N LEU A 74 -0.56 -0.44 -10.10
CA LEU A 74 -1.32 -0.23 -11.33
C LEU A 74 -2.24 0.92 -10.96
N GLY A 75 -1.92 2.12 -11.48
CA GLY A 75 -2.78 3.27 -11.31
C GLY A 75 -4.18 2.89 -11.77
N ARG A 76 -5.19 3.69 -11.38
CA ARG A 76 -6.54 3.55 -11.94
C ARG A 76 -6.39 3.27 -13.44
N PRO A 77 -6.94 2.17 -13.98
CA PRO A 77 -6.90 1.93 -15.40
C PRO A 77 -7.39 3.20 -16.07
N ILE A 78 -6.56 3.80 -16.92
CA ILE A 78 -7.02 4.85 -17.83
C ILE A 78 -7.82 4.11 -18.91
N LEU A 79 -8.95 3.53 -18.51
CA LEU A 79 -9.92 3.08 -19.46
C LEU A 79 -10.64 4.34 -19.97
N VAL A 80 -11.00 4.33 -21.25
CA VAL A 80 -12.00 5.20 -21.88
C VAL A 80 -11.50 6.50 -22.53
N ARG A 81 -10.45 6.41 -23.37
CA ARG A 81 -10.36 7.25 -24.59
C ARG A 81 -9.98 6.47 -25.84
N THR A 82 -10.17 5.15 -25.85
CA THR A 82 -10.01 4.42 -27.12
C THR A 82 -11.22 4.75 -28.02
N PRO A 83 -11.02 4.95 -29.33
CA PRO A 83 -12.11 5.27 -30.26
C PRO A 83 -13.28 4.29 -30.17
N GLU A 84 -13.01 3.03 -29.84
CA GLU A 84 -13.98 1.95 -29.72
C GLU A 84 -14.90 2.15 -28.51
N MET A 85 -14.37 2.60 -27.37
CA MET A 85 -15.18 2.87 -26.18
C MET A 85 -16.02 4.15 -26.36
N ILE A 86 -15.46 5.17 -27.04
CA ILE A 86 -16.20 6.39 -27.41
C ILE A 86 -17.34 6.05 -28.37
N LYS A 87 -17.09 5.19 -29.36
CA LYS A 87 -18.10 4.71 -30.30
C LYS A 87 -19.22 3.96 -29.59
N LYS A 88 -18.91 3.00 -28.71
CA LYS A 88 -19.92 2.25 -27.94
C LYS A 88 -20.82 3.17 -27.10
N VAL A 89 -20.28 4.22 -26.49
CA VAL A 89 -21.05 5.19 -25.70
C VAL A 89 -21.95 6.05 -26.61
N ARG A 90 -21.45 6.48 -27.78
CA ARG A 90 -22.26 7.22 -28.77
C ARG A 90 -23.39 6.36 -29.31
N ASP A 91 -23.10 5.12 -29.70
CA ASP A 91 -24.09 4.18 -30.24
C ASP A 91 -25.17 3.88 -29.19
N PHE A 92 -24.79 3.74 -27.91
CA PHE A 92 -25.74 3.59 -26.81
C PHE A 92 -26.66 4.82 -26.66
N ALA A 93 -26.10 6.03 -26.69
CA ALA A 93 -26.88 7.27 -26.58
C ALA A 93 -27.86 7.46 -27.75
N VAL A 94 -27.42 7.16 -28.98
CA VAL A 94 -28.26 7.24 -30.20
C VAL A 94 -29.39 6.22 -30.16
N ASN A 95 -29.13 5.00 -29.67
CA ASN A 95 -30.15 3.96 -29.52
C ASN A 95 -31.19 4.31 -28.46
N LEU A 96 -30.81 5.03 -27.38
CA LEU A 96 -31.74 5.50 -26.37
C LEU A 96 -32.66 6.60 -26.90
N LEU A 97 -32.14 7.52 -27.72
CA LEU A 97 -32.92 8.61 -28.33
C LEU A 97 -33.94 8.10 -29.35
N HIS A 98 -33.54 7.15 -30.22
CA HIS A 98 -34.49 6.51 -31.14
C HIS A 98 -35.60 5.76 -30.40
N ARG A 99 -35.31 5.18 -29.23
CA ARG A 99 -36.31 4.44 -28.46
C ARG A 99 -37.31 5.35 -27.74
N SER A 100 -36.95 6.59 -27.45
CA SER A 100 -37.86 7.60 -26.87
C SER A 100 -38.74 8.31 -27.91
N GLU A 101 -38.38 8.30 -29.20
CA GLU A 101 -39.20 8.88 -30.28
C GLU A 101 -40.22 7.88 -30.88
N CYS A 102 -40.17 6.60 -30.46
CA CYS A 102 -41.10 5.55 -30.87
C CYS A 102 -42.30 5.34 -29.90
N PHE A 103 -42.63 6.34 -29.05
CA PHE A 103 -43.84 6.38 -28.24
C PHE A 103 -44.60 7.70 -28.46
#